data_AF-A0A0N1GQD1-F1
#
_entry.id   AF-A0A0N1GQD1-F1
#
_cell.length_a   1.000
_cell.length_b   1.000
_cell.length_c   1.000
_cell.angle_alpha   90.00
_cell.angle_beta   90.00
_cell.angle_gamma   90.00
#
_symmetry.space_group_name_H-M   'P 1'
#
loop_
_entity.id
_entity.type
_entity.pdbx_description
1 polymer ?
#
loop_
_entity_poly.entity_id
_entity_poly.type
_entity_poly.pdbx_seq_one_letter_code
_entity_poly.pdbx_strand_id
1 'polypeptide(L)'
;MIVGLIIACEVAFWVLLAAGLAFRYVFRMPRLGLALLLCEPLLEVVLFVVTAIDLRYGAEPDWRHGLAAVYIGFTVGLGHSTVRWADARVAHRFAGGPPPVRPPKYGRARAVHEWKVAGRWTLAALVAVALLQAAVWYVGGDGETDSLRAWQSRMLWVIGINLVIAGSYTLFPKSGPKSGPKSGPKSGPKSGPKSGPKSGPKSGPKSGPNGGSEGGPDGGSEREPAKMR
;
A
#
# COMPACT_ATOMS: atom_id res chain seq x y z
N MET A 1 30.21 -25.43 -0.60
CA MET A 1 29.54 -25.00 -1.85
C MET A 1 28.26 -24.20 -1.55
N ILE A 2 27.40 -24.66 -0.65
CA ILE A 2 26.14 -23.99 -0.25
C ILE A 2 26.34 -22.56 0.29
N VAL A 3 27.33 -22.32 1.16
CA VAL A 3 27.60 -20.98 1.70
C VAL A 3 27.91 -19.95 0.61
N GLY A 4 28.68 -20.35 -0.42
CA GLY A 4 28.99 -19.48 -1.56
C GLY A 4 27.77 -19.15 -2.41
N LEU A 5 26.87 -20.11 -2.59
CA LEU A 5 25.60 -19.91 -3.30
C LEU A 5 24.65 -19.00 -2.52
N ILE A 6 24.56 -19.16 -1.19
CA ILE A 6 23.77 -18.28 -0.32
C ILE A 6 24.28 -16.85 -0.43
N ILE A 7 25.60 -16.63 -0.32
CA ILE A 7 26.18 -15.28 -0.42
C ILE A 7 25.91 -14.68 -1.81
N ALA A 8 26.07 -15.47 -2.88
CA ALA A 8 25.77 -15.00 -4.23
C ALA A 8 24.29 -14.63 -4.40
N CYS A 9 23.36 -15.43 -3.86
CA CYS A 9 21.94 -15.14 -3.84
C CYS A 9 21.63 -13.88 -3.03
N GLU A 10 22.25 -13.69 -1.87
CA GLU A 10 22.07 -12.50 -1.03
C GLU A 10 22.53 -11.23 -1.77
N VAL A 11 23.70 -11.28 -2.43
CA VAL A 11 24.19 -10.15 -3.22
C VAL A 11 23.27 -9.87 -4.40
N ALA A 12 22.86 -10.92 -5.14
CA ALA A 12 21.95 -10.77 -6.28
C ALA A 12 20.60 -10.18 -5.85
N PHE A 13 20.08 -10.62 -4.69
CA PHE A 13 18.88 -10.10 -4.06
C PHE A 13 18.99 -8.59 -3.81
N TRP A 14 20.04 -8.14 -3.11
CA TRP A 14 20.21 -6.72 -2.80
C TRP A 14 20.38 -5.86 -4.07
N VAL A 15 21.10 -6.37 -5.07
CA VAL A 15 21.29 -5.69 -6.35
C VAL A 15 19.97 -5.58 -7.12
N LEU A 16 19.21 -6.67 -7.22
CA LEU A 16 17.91 -6.68 -7.91
C LEU A 16 16.88 -5.81 -7.21
N LEU A 17 16.83 -5.85 -5.87
CA LEU A 17 15.93 -5.02 -5.07
C LEU A 17 16.24 -3.53 -5.27
N ALA A 18 17.51 -3.14 -5.14
CA ALA A 18 17.94 -1.76 -5.34
C ALA A 18 17.67 -1.28 -6.77
N ALA A 19 18.01 -2.10 -7.77
CA ALA A 19 17.74 -1.78 -9.17
C ALA A 19 16.24 -1.69 -9.45
N GLY A 20 15.44 -2.63 -8.98
CA GLY A 20 13.99 -2.66 -9.14
C GLY A 20 13.33 -1.41 -8.55
N LEU A 21 13.72 -1.01 -7.35
CA LEU A 21 13.27 0.22 -6.70
C LEU A 21 13.72 1.48 -7.45
N ALA A 22 14.97 1.53 -7.91
CA ALA A 22 15.50 2.66 -8.68
C ALA A 22 14.74 2.85 -10.01
N PHE A 23 14.58 1.78 -10.79
CA PHE A 23 13.80 1.82 -12.03
C PHE A 23 12.33 2.17 -11.79
N ARG A 24 11.75 1.66 -10.70
CA ARG A 24 10.35 1.92 -10.37
C ARG A 24 10.09 3.38 -9.96
N TYR A 25 10.92 3.94 -9.09
CA TYR A 25 10.64 5.23 -8.43
C TYR A 25 11.51 6.40 -8.93
N VAL A 26 12.79 6.17 -9.24
CA VAL A 26 13.71 7.22 -9.72
C VAL A 26 13.51 7.44 -11.22
N PHE A 27 13.60 6.36 -12.00
CA PHE A 27 13.45 6.44 -13.46
C PHE A 27 12.00 6.42 -13.94
N ARG A 28 11.02 6.25 -13.03
CA ARG A 28 9.58 6.17 -13.32
C ARG A 28 9.23 5.14 -14.41
N MET A 29 9.95 4.02 -14.43
CA MET A 29 9.72 2.88 -15.32
C MET A 29 9.10 1.71 -14.51
N PRO A 30 7.81 1.79 -14.13
CA PRO A 30 7.21 0.84 -13.20
C PRO A 30 7.16 -0.59 -13.72
N ARG A 31 7.15 -0.79 -15.05
CA ARG A 31 7.15 -2.12 -15.67
C ARG A 31 8.51 -2.81 -15.54
N LEU A 32 9.60 -2.09 -15.83
CA LEU A 32 10.95 -2.63 -15.65
C LEU A 32 11.28 -2.83 -14.17
N GLY A 33 10.91 -1.88 -13.32
CA GLY A 33 11.04 -2.04 -11.88
C GLY A 33 10.26 -3.25 -11.34
N LEU A 34 9.03 -3.49 -11.84
CA LEU A 34 8.28 -4.70 -11.50
C LEU A 34 8.98 -5.98 -11.99
N ALA A 35 9.48 -5.99 -13.22
CA ALA A 35 10.18 -7.15 -13.79
C ALA A 35 11.42 -7.51 -12.96
N LEU A 36 12.22 -6.51 -12.55
CA LEU A 36 13.38 -6.70 -11.69
C LEU A 36 12.99 -7.22 -10.30
N LEU A 37 11.92 -6.67 -9.70
CA LEU A 37 11.40 -7.16 -8.41
C LEU A 37 10.80 -8.57 -8.51
N LEU A 38 10.34 -9.00 -9.70
CA LEU A 38 9.87 -10.37 -9.92
C LEU A 38 11.02 -11.37 -10.08
N CYS A 39 12.24 -10.92 -10.40
CA CYS A 39 13.41 -11.78 -10.36
C CYS A 39 13.75 -12.25 -8.93
N GLU A 40 13.38 -11.46 -7.92
CA GLU A 40 13.60 -11.76 -6.50
C GLU A 40 12.89 -13.05 -6.04
N PRO A 41 11.55 -13.21 -6.20
CA PRO A 41 10.89 -14.49 -5.92
C PRO A 41 11.30 -15.60 -6.89
N LEU A 42 11.81 -15.27 -8.08
CA LEU A 42 12.33 -16.28 -9.01
C LEU A 42 13.64 -16.90 -8.50
N LEU A 43 14.52 -16.10 -7.89
CA LEU A 43 15.70 -16.62 -7.17
C LEU A 43 15.29 -17.54 -6.01
N GLU A 44 14.22 -17.19 -5.28
CA GLU A 44 13.67 -18.04 -4.21
C GLU A 44 13.15 -19.38 -4.75
N VAL A 45 12.50 -19.38 -5.93
CA VAL A 45 12.09 -20.63 -6.59
C VAL A 45 13.30 -21.49 -6.92
N VAL A 46 14.38 -20.89 -7.44
CA VAL A 46 15.63 -21.62 -7.72
C VAL A 46 16.21 -22.21 -6.44
N LEU A 47 16.29 -21.43 -5.36
CA LEU A 47 16.81 -21.88 -4.07
C LEU A 47 15.95 -23.02 -3.48
N PHE A 48 14.63 -22.94 -3.63
CA PHE A 48 13.72 -24.00 -3.23
C PHE A 48 13.92 -25.29 -4.04
N VAL A 49 14.14 -25.19 -5.36
CA VAL A 49 14.45 -26.35 -6.21
C VAL A 49 15.79 -26.98 -5.81
N VAL A 50 16.83 -26.16 -5.63
CA VAL A 50 18.15 -26.64 -5.16
C VAL A 50 18.01 -27.36 -3.82
N THR A 51 17.23 -26.78 -2.90
CA THR A 51 16.92 -27.40 -1.61
C THR A 51 16.24 -28.77 -1.75
N ALA A 52 15.25 -28.90 -2.63
CA ALA A 52 14.57 -30.17 -2.86
C ALA A 52 15.51 -31.23 -3.47
N ILE A 53 16.46 -30.79 -4.30
CA ILE A 53 17.52 -31.65 -4.84
C ILE A 53 18.48 -32.09 -3.73
N ASP A 54 18.93 -31.16 -2.88
CA ASP A 54 19.84 -31.47 -1.75
C ASP A 54 19.21 -32.47 -0.77
N LEU A 55 17.92 -32.30 -0.43
CA LEU A 55 17.19 -33.25 0.42
C LEU A 55 17.11 -34.65 -0.19
N ARG A 56 16.99 -34.75 -1.52
CA ARG A 56 16.98 -36.03 -2.23
C ARG A 56 18.34 -36.73 -2.21
N TYR A 57 19.43 -35.98 -2.10
CA TYR A 57 20.79 -36.52 -1.96
C TYR A 57 21.21 -36.74 -0.50
N GLY A 58 20.29 -36.63 0.46
CA GLY A 58 20.52 -36.98 1.87
C GLY A 58 21.02 -35.84 2.75
N ALA A 59 20.75 -34.58 2.38
CA ALA A 59 21.00 -33.45 3.29
C ALA A 59 20.06 -33.48 4.52
N GLU A 60 20.58 -33.11 5.68
CA GLU A 60 19.83 -33.02 6.94
C GLU A 60 18.68 -31.99 6.84
N PRO A 61 17.43 -32.36 7.19
CA PRO A 61 16.28 -31.47 7.05
C PRO A 61 16.22 -30.39 8.14
N ASP A 62 16.73 -29.20 7.82
CA ASP A 62 16.55 -27.97 8.63
C ASP A 62 15.22 -27.23 8.38
N TRP A 63 14.82 -26.37 9.33
CA TRP A 63 13.59 -25.56 9.24
C TRP A 63 13.60 -24.57 8.07
N ARG A 64 14.79 -24.18 7.58
CA ARG A 64 14.98 -23.24 6.48
C ARG A 64 14.45 -23.78 5.15
N HIS A 65 14.44 -25.10 4.98
CA HIS A 65 14.06 -25.73 3.72
C HIS A 65 12.59 -25.54 3.32
N GLY A 66 11.70 -25.36 4.30
CA GLY A 66 10.29 -25.04 4.03
C GLY A 66 9.96 -23.54 3.99
N LEU A 67 10.89 -22.67 4.40
CA LEU A 67 10.65 -21.23 4.47
C LEU A 67 10.51 -20.60 3.07
N ALA A 68 11.31 -21.05 2.10
CA ALA A 68 11.27 -20.54 0.72
C ALA A 68 9.88 -20.74 0.08
N ALA A 69 9.26 -21.91 0.27
CA ALA A 69 7.90 -22.18 -0.21
C ALA A 69 6.85 -21.22 0.39
N VAL A 70 6.99 -20.88 1.67
CA VAL A 70 6.12 -19.91 2.35
C VAL A 70 6.34 -18.50 1.82
N TYR A 71 7.59 -18.10 1.57
CA TYR A 71 7.93 -16.80 1.00
C TYR A 71 7.37 -16.65 -0.43
N ILE A 72 7.49 -17.69 -1.26
CA ILE A 72 6.89 -17.74 -2.60
C ILE A 72 5.36 -17.64 -2.50
N GLY A 73 4.73 -18.42 -1.61
CA GLY A 73 3.30 -18.35 -1.36
C GLY A 73 2.83 -16.95 -0.97
N PHE A 74 3.52 -16.30 -0.03
CA PHE A 74 3.25 -14.91 0.37
C PHE A 74 3.33 -13.95 -0.81
N THR A 75 4.36 -14.09 -1.65
CA THR A 75 4.54 -13.24 -2.83
C THR A 75 3.39 -13.40 -3.82
N VAL A 76 2.90 -14.63 -4.04
CA VAL A 76 1.75 -14.89 -4.92
C VAL A 76 0.44 -14.34 -4.35
N GLY A 77 0.16 -14.57 -3.06
CA GLY A 77 -1.11 -14.16 -2.46
C GLY A 77 -1.21 -12.67 -2.14
N LEU A 78 -0.11 -12.05 -1.69
CA LEU A 78 -0.10 -10.67 -1.21
C LEU A 78 0.73 -9.71 -2.06
N GLY A 79 1.68 -10.20 -2.88
CA GLY A 79 2.67 -9.37 -3.57
C GLY A 79 2.05 -8.23 -4.39
N HIS A 80 1.06 -8.51 -5.23
CA HIS A 80 0.41 -7.47 -6.03
C HIS A 80 -0.23 -6.37 -5.16
N SER A 81 -0.82 -6.75 -4.03
CA SER A 81 -1.45 -5.79 -3.12
C SER A 81 -0.42 -4.96 -2.35
N THR A 82 0.68 -5.58 -1.93
CA THR A 82 1.80 -4.92 -1.26
C THR A 82 2.47 -3.90 -2.18
N VAL A 83 2.71 -4.27 -3.44
CA VAL A 83 3.29 -3.36 -4.44
C VAL A 83 2.39 -2.16 -4.68
N ARG A 84 1.07 -2.37 -4.92
CA ARG A 84 0.13 -1.24 -5.11
C ARG A 84 0.03 -0.33 -3.90
N TRP A 85 0.10 -0.90 -2.71
CA TRP A 85 0.11 -0.13 -1.47
C TRP A 85 1.41 0.67 -1.31
N ALA A 86 2.56 0.07 -1.63
CA ALA A 86 3.85 0.74 -1.61
C ALA A 86 3.88 1.89 -2.62
N ASP A 87 3.42 1.64 -3.85
CA ASP A 87 3.29 2.67 -4.90
C ASP A 87 2.42 3.83 -4.44
N ALA A 88 1.25 3.54 -3.85
CA ALA A 88 0.34 4.57 -3.35
C ALA A 88 0.99 5.42 -2.22
N ARG A 89 1.77 4.78 -1.34
CA ARG A 89 2.48 5.48 -0.28
C ARG A 89 3.61 6.36 -0.80
N VAL A 90 4.39 5.85 -1.75
CA VAL A 90 5.46 6.62 -2.41
C VAL A 90 4.86 7.79 -3.18
N ALA A 91 3.78 7.56 -3.93
CA ALA A 91 3.07 8.61 -4.64
C ALA A 91 2.54 9.69 -3.70
N HIS A 92 1.94 9.31 -2.57
CA HIS A 92 1.48 10.26 -1.56
C HIS A 92 2.63 11.05 -0.91
N ARG A 93 3.75 10.39 -0.57
CA ARG A 93 4.86 11.04 0.16
C ARG A 93 5.75 11.92 -0.73
N PHE A 94 5.96 11.52 -1.98
CA PHE A 94 6.96 12.12 -2.87
C PHE A 94 6.38 12.73 -4.16
N ALA A 95 5.15 12.41 -4.53
CA ALA A 95 4.53 12.87 -5.78
C ALA A 95 3.17 13.56 -5.59
N GLY A 96 2.79 13.90 -4.35
CA GLY A 96 1.52 14.59 -4.05
C GLY A 96 0.26 13.77 -4.39
N GLY A 97 0.38 12.45 -4.52
CA GLY A 97 -0.73 11.55 -4.83
C GLY A 97 -1.79 11.50 -3.72
N PRO A 98 -3.01 11.02 -4.01
CA PRO A 98 -4.09 10.94 -3.02
C PRO A 98 -3.74 10.02 -1.84
N PRO A 99 -4.30 10.26 -0.64
CA PRO A 99 -3.99 9.46 0.54
C PRO A 99 -4.39 8.00 0.36
N PRO A 100 -3.60 7.04 0.89
CA PRO A 100 -3.90 5.63 0.78
C PRO A 100 -5.28 5.32 1.39
N VAL A 101 -6.10 4.58 0.63
CA VAL A 101 -7.48 4.25 1.00
C VAL A 101 -7.53 3.54 2.36
N ARG A 102 -8.30 4.10 3.29
CA ARG A 102 -8.46 3.50 4.63
C ARG A 102 -9.40 2.30 4.55
N PRO A 103 -9.10 1.19 5.25
CA PRO A 103 -9.99 0.03 5.26
C PRO A 103 -11.37 0.41 5.83
N PRO A 104 -12.46 -0.19 5.30
CA PRO A 104 -13.81 0.09 5.75
C PRO A 104 -14.00 -0.30 7.23
N LYS A 105 -14.46 0.64 8.05
CA LYS A 105 -14.48 0.50 9.51
C LYS A 105 -15.65 -0.31 10.07
N TYR A 106 -16.77 -0.42 9.34
CA TYR A 106 -18.03 -1.00 9.85
C TYR A 106 -18.85 -1.76 8.81
N GLY A 107 -19.76 -2.62 9.29
CA GLY A 107 -20.81 -3.26 8.51
C GLY A 107 -20.34 -4.31 7.50
N ARG A 108 -21.22 -4.67 6.57
CA ARG A 108 -20.97 -5.69 5.52
C ARG A 108 -19.74 -5.39 4.65
N ALA A 109 -19.42 -4.11 4.44
CA ALA A 109 -18.23 -3.68 3.70
C ALA A 109 -16.91 -4.10 4.40
N ARG A 110 -16.89 -4.10 5.74
CA ARG A 110 -15.76 -4.60 6.52
C ARG A 110 -15.65 -6.12 6.41
N ALA A 111 -16.76 -6.84 6.58
CA ALA A 111 -16.76 -8.29 6.42
C ALA A 111 -16.22 -8.72 5.03
N VAL A 112 -16.67 -8.08 3.95
CA VAL A 112 -16.16 -8.35 2.58
C VAL A 112 -14.66 -8.03 2.45
N HIS A 113 -14.17 -6.97 3.10
CA HIS A 113 -12.75 -6.64 3.11
C HIS A 113 -11.93 -7.73 3.83
N GLU A 114 -12.37 -8.15 5.01
CA GLU A 114 -11.72 -9.22 5.77
C GLU A 114 -11.75 -10.55 5.00
N TRP A 115 -12.85 -10.91 4.34
CA TRP A 115 -12.93 -12.10 3.48
C TRP A 115 -11.98 -12.03 2.28
N LYS A 116 -11.78 -10.84 1.69
CA LYS A 116 -10.78 -10.65 0.63
C LYS A 116 -9.35 -10.80 1.14
N VAL A 117 -9.06 -10.33 2.36
CA VAL A 117 -7.76 -10.48 3.00
C VAL A 117 -7.52 -11.94 3.36
N ALA A 118 -8.49 -12.60 4.00
CA ALA A 118 -8.45 -14.01 4.31
C ALA A 118 -8.24 -14.84 3.05
N GLY A 119 -9.00 -14.59 1.96
CA GLY A 119 -8.83 -15.28 0.69
C GLY A 119 -7.43 -15.14 0.09
N ARG A 120 -6.77 -13.99 0.23
CA ARG A 120 -5.37 -13.79 -0.22
C ARG A 120 -4.37 -14.56 0.62
N TRP A 121 -4.56 -14.58 1.95
CA TRP A 121 -3.73 -15.38 2.86
C TRP A 121 -3.95 -16.88 2.65
N THR A 122 -5.19 -17.30 2.40
CA THR A 122 -5.51 -18.68 2.04
C THR A 122 -4.85 -19.07 0.72
N LEU A 123 -4.92 -18.22 -0.31
CA LEU A 123 -4.22 -18.45 -1.58
C LEU A 123 -2.71 -18.58 -1.36
N ALA A 124 -2.09 -17.67 -0.58
CA ALA A 124 -0.67 -17.74 -0.26
C ALA A 124 -0.29 -19.07 0.40
N ALA A 125 -1.06 -19.48 1.41
CA ALA A 125 -0.82 -20.72 2.14
C ALA A 125 -1.06 -21.96 1.26
N LEU A 126 -2.07 -21.96 0.38
CA LEU A 126 -2.32 -23.05 -0.56
C LEU A 126 -1.18 -23.21 -1.56
N VAL A 127 -0.65 -22.11 -2.09
CA VAL A 127 0.53 -22.15 -2.98
C VAL A 127 1.73 -22.73 -2.24
N ALA A 128 1.99 -22.29 -1.01
CA ALA A 128 3.08 -22.83 -0.19
C ALA A 128 2.90 -24.33 0.06
N VAL A 129 1.70 -24.77 0.46
CA VAL A 129 1.39 -26.20 0.69
C VAL A 129 1.58 -27.02 -0.59
N ALA A 130 1.14 -26.50 -1.75
CA ALA A 130 1.31 -27.18 -3.04
C ALA A 130 2.79 -27.35 -3.43
N LEU A 131 3.61 -26.30 -3.25
CA LEU A 131 5.05 -26.37 -3.50
C LEU A 131 5.74 -27.36 -2.56
N LEU A 132 5.42 -27.31 -1.27
CA LEU A 132 5.93 -28.27 -0.28
C LEU A 132 5.51 -29.70 -0.63
N GLN A 133 4.27 -29.91 -1.06
CA GLN A 133 3.77 -31.23 -1.45
C GLN A 133 4.49 -31.77 -2.69
N ALA A 134 4.76 -30.90 -3.67
CA ALA A 134 5.56 -31.27 -4.85
C ALA A 134 6.99 -31.66 -4.46
N ALA A 135 7.61 -30.93 -3.53
CA ALA A 135 8.94 -31.29 -3.01
C ALA A 135 8.93 -32.65 -2.27
N VAL A 136 7.91 -32.91 -1.43
CA VAL A 136 7.74 -34.22 -0.77
C VAL A 136 7.63 -35.36 -1.78
N TRP A 137 6.86 -35.17 -2.87
CA TRP A 137 6.77 -36.17 -3.94
C TRP A 137 8.09 -36.35 -4.69
N TYR A 138 8.85 -35.28 -4.89
CA TYR A 138 10.14 -35.32 -5.57
C TYR A 138 11.23 -36.03 -4.76
N VAL A 139 11.28 -35.78 -3.45
CA VAL A 139 12.24 -36.40 -2.52
C VAL A 139 11.96 -37.90 -2.38
N GLY A 140 10.69 -38.31 -2.34
CA GLY A 140 10.29 -39.71 -2.27
C GLY A 140 10.24 -40.27 -0.84
N GLY A 141 9.91 -41.56 -0.72
CA GLY A 141 9.71 -42.24 0.58
C GLY A 141 11.01 -42.53 1.35
N ASP A 142 12.15 -42.48 0.65
CA ASP A 142 13.46 -42.80 1.20
C ASP A 142 14.21 -41.55 1.69
N GLY A 143 13.61 -40.36 1.55
CA GLY A 143 14.21 -39.08 1.95
C GLY A 143 13.48 -38.38 3.08
N GLU A 144 14.21 -37.55 3.81
CA GLU A 144 13.75 -36.89 5.03
C GLU A 144 12.79 -35.72 4.75
N THR A 145 11.48 -35.97 4.85
CA THR A 145 10.42 -34.99 4.50
C THR A 145 9.72 -34.33 5.70
N ASP A 146 10.18 -34.60 6.92
CA ASP A 146 9.52 -34.16 8.16
C ASP A 146 9.45 -32.64 8.30
N SER A 147 10.52 -31.94 7.93
CA SER A 147 10.57 -30.47 7.96
C SER A 147 9.53 -29.84 7.01
N LEU A 148 9.34 -30.42 5.82
CA LEU A 148 8.36 -29.97 4.82
C LEU A 148 6.93 -30.19 5.33
N ARG A 149 6.64 -31.35 5.92
CA ARG A 149 5.33 -31.67 6.52
C ARG A 149 4.99 -30.79 7.73
N ALA A 150 5.99 -30.46 8.55
CA ALA A 150 5.81 -29.53 9.66
C ALA A 150 5.39 -28.14 9.15
N TRP A 151 5.99 -27.67 8.06
CA TRP A 151 5.59 -26.41 7.42
C TRP A 151 4.19 -26.47 6.81
N GLN A 152 3.80 -27.58 6.17
CA GLN A 152 2.43 -27.77 5.69
C GLN A 152 1.42 -27.64 6.83
N SER A 153 1.68 -28.29 7.97
CA SER A 153 0.82 -28.21 9.16
C SER A 153 0.67 -26.77 9.67
N ARG A 154 1.77 -26.01 9.71
CA ARG A 154 1.74 -24.58 10.07
C ARG A 154 0.89 -23.76 9.10
N MET A 155 1.01 -24.01 7.79
CA MET A 155 0.21 -23.29 6.78
C MET A 155 -1.28 -23.62 6.89
N LEU A 156 -1.63 -24.88 7.16
CA LEU A 156 -3.02 -25.27 7.42
C LEU A 156 -3.58 -24.58 8.68
N TRP A 157 -2.78 -24.47 9.73
CA TRP A 157 -3.15 -23.68 10.92
C TRP A 157 -3.38 -22.20 10.59
N VAL A 158 -2.52 -21.59 9.78
CA VAL A 158 -2.69 -20.19 9.32
C VAL A 158 -3.99 -20.02 8.52
N ILE A 159 -4.33 -20.98 7.65
CA ILE A 159 -5.61 -21.00 6.93
C ILE A 159 -6.77 -21.10 7.93
N GLY A 160 -6.71 -22.05 8.85
CA GLY A 160 -7.75 -22.25 9.86
C GLY A 160 -8.02 -21.00 10.68
N ILE A 161 -6.97 -20.37 11.22
CA ILE A 161 -7.07 -19.13 11.99
C ILE A 161 -7.67 -18.00 11.13
N ASN A 162 -7.21 -17.83 9.89
CA ASN A 162 -7.76 -16.82 8.99
C ASN A 162 -9.25 -17.03 8.72
N LEU A 163 -9.66 -18.27 8.46
CA LEU A 163 -11.06 -18.61 8.21
C LEU A 163 -11.93 -18.41 9.45
N VAL A 164 -11.43 -18.75 10.65
CA VAL A 164 -12.13 -18.49 11.91
C VAL A 164 -12.30 -16.99 12.15
N ILE A 165 -11.27 -16.19 11.91
CA ILE A 165 -11.35 -14.73 12.06
C ILE A 165 -12.35 -14.14 11.05
N ALA A 166 -12.25 -14.52 9.77
CA ALA A 166 -13.17 -14.06 8.74
C ALA A 166 -14.62 -14.49 9.02
N GLY A 167 -14.81 -15.73 9.47
CA GLY A 167 -16.08 -16.29 9.91
C GLY A 167 -16.68 -15.54 11.10
N SER A 168 -15.84 -15.18 12.07
CA SER A 168 -16.25 -14.38 13.24
C SER A 168 -16.81 -13.02 12.83
N TYR A 169 -16.18 -12.32 11.87
CA TYR A 169 -16.70 -11.04 11.37
C TYR A 169 -18.02 -11.15 10.59
N THR A 170 -18.34 -12.33 10.03
CA THR A 170 -19.64 -12.59 9.40
C THR A 170 -20.72 -12.98 10.40
N LEU A 171 -20.37 -13.74 11.44
CA LEU A 171 -21.31 -14.17 12.48
C LEU A 171 -21.60 -13.05 13.49
N PHE A 172 -20.62 -12.18 13.75
CA PHE A 172 -20.73 -11.04 14.64
C PHE A 172 -20.42 -9.72 13.90
N PRO A 173 -21.34 -9.23 13.04
CA PRO A 173 -21.15 -7.97 12.35
C PRO A 173 -21.02 -6.83 13.36
N LYS A 174 -19.86 -6.17 13.39
CA LYS A 174 -19.63 -5.00 14.24
C LYS A 174 -20.53 -3.85 13.79
N SER A 175 -21.61 -3.61 14.54
CA SER A 175 -22.50 -2.47 14.37
C SER A 175 -21.72 -1.16 14.52
N GLY A 176 -21.82 -0.27 13.54
CA GLY A 176 -21.34 1.10 13.69
C GLY A 176 -22.09 1.81 14.83
N PRO A 177 -21.56 2.90 15.40
CA PRO A 177 -22.33 3.71 16.34
C PRO A 177 -23.68 4.08 15.70
N LYS A 178 -24.78 3.78 16.40
CA LYS A 178 -26.15 4.16 15.96
C LYS A 178 -26.13 5.63 15.56
N SER A 179 -26.45 5.91 14.31
CA SER A 179 -26.83 7.25 13.86
C SER A 179 -27.99 7.75 14.74
N GLY A 180 -27.71 8.73 15.60
CA GLY A 180 -28.75 9.51 16.27
C GLY A 180 -29.65 10.22 15.24
N PRO A 181 -30.91 10.52 15.56
CA PRO A 181 -31.94 10.80 14.57
C PRO A 181 -31.68 12.11 13.80
N LYS A 182 -31.70 12.04 12.47
CA LYS A 182 -32.00 13.17 11.59
C LYS A 182 -33.52 13.31 11.53
N SER A 183 -34.10 14.21 12.33
CA SER A 183 -35.45 14.73 12.11
C SER A 183 -35.58 16.13 12.73
N GLY A 184 -35.08 17.15 12.02
CA GLY A 184 -35.48 18.54 12.19
C GLY A 184 -36.15 19.00 10.89
N PRO A 185 -37.41 19.48 10.88
CA PRO A 185 -38.14 19.78 9.64
C PRO A 185 -37.56 20.98 8.91
N LYS A 186 -37.39 20.82 7.59
CA LYS A 186 -37.04 21.89 6.66
C LYS A 186 -38.32 22.35 5.96
N SER A 187 -39.05 23.32 6.52
CA SER A 187 -40.18 23.97 5.84
C SER A 187 -40.53 25.33 6.48
N GLY A 188 -40.18 26.43 5.78
CA GLY A 188 -40.69 27.78 6.01
C GLY A 188 -40.34 28.67 4.79
N PRO A 189 -41.27 29.47 4.22
CA PRO A 189 -41.24 29.85 2.80
C PRO A 189 -40.57 31.20 2.52
N LYS A 190 -40.15 31.37 1.26
CA LYS A 190 -39.54 32.57 0.69
C LYS A 190 -40.64 33.41 0.00
N SER A 191 -41.12 34.47 0.63
CA SER A 191 -41.93 35.54 -0.01
C SER A 191 -41.99 36.80 0.88
N GLY A 192 -41.51 37.94 0.39
CA GLY A 192 -41.64 39.27 1.05
C GLY A 192 -43.08 39.82 1.00
N PRO A 193 -43.38 40.97 1.66
CA PRO A 193 -43.14 42.27 1.01
C PRO A 193 -42.71 43.44 1.95
N LYS A 194 -42.55 44.59 1.29
CA LYS A 194 -41.98 45.92 1.58
C LYS A 194 -42.86 46.82 2.51
N SER A 195 -42.30 47.46 3.55
CA SER A 195 -42.78 48.76 4.13
C SER A 195 -41.97 49.24 5.36
N GLY A 196 -41.45 50.48 5.37
CA GLY A 196 -41.01 51.22 6.58
C GLY A 196 -42.20 51.81 7.38
N PRO A 197 -42.04 52.64 8.45
CA PRO A 197 -41.21 53.86 8.49
C PRO A 197 -40.50 54.29 9.83
N LYS A 198 -39.57 55.24 9.67
CA LYS A 198 -39.04 56.35 10.53
C LYS A 198 -39.24 56.37 12.08
N SER A 199 -38.13 56.56 12.79
CA SER A 199 -37.92 57.67 13.77
C SER A 199 -36.43 57.90 14.13
N GLY A 200 -35.91 59.11 13.87
CA GLY A 200 -34.70 59.67 14.54
C GLY A 200 -35.11 60.43 15.83
N PRO A 201 -34.26 61.24 16.53
CA PRO A 201 -33.16 62.13 16.08
C PRO A 201 -31.87 62.00 16.97
N LYS A 202 -30.80 62.81 16.97
CA LYS A 202 -30.02 63.71 16.07
C LYS A 202 -29.08 64.51 16.99
N SER A 203 -27.76 64.44 16.83
CA SER A 203 -26.81 65.48 17.30
C SER A 203 -25.45 65.34 16.58
N GLY A 204 -25.04 66.40 15.84
CA GLY A 204 -23.79 66.48 15.04
C GLY A 204 -22.65 67.22 15.76
N PRO A 205 -21.79 68.05 15.11
CA PRO A 205 -21.47 68.18 13.67
C PRO A 205 -19.97 68.48 13.30
N LYS A 206 -19.69 68.47 11.97
CA LYS A 206 -18.67 69.22 11.14
C LYS A 206 -17.16 68.94 11.38
N SER A 207 -16.28 68.81 10.37
CA SER A 207 -15.98 69.69 9.21
C SER A 207 -15.08 69.01 8.14
N GLY A 208 -15.26 69.32 6.84
CA GLY A 208 -14.39 68.92 5.70
C GLY A 208 -13.20 69.88 5.46
N PRO A 209 -12.70 70.12 4.20
CA PRO A 209 -12.97 69.47 2.90
C PRO A 209 -11.72 69.18 1.98
N ASN A 210 -11.95 68.30 0.99
CA ASN A 210 -11.59 68.32 -0.46
C ASN A 210 -10.25 68.91 -1.04
N GLY A 211 -9.73 68.22 -2.07
CA GLY A 211 -8.73 68.67 -3.05
C GLY A 211 -7.80 67.50 -3.45
N GLY A 212 -7.51 67.15 -4.70
CA GLY A 212 -7.48 67.89 -5.96
C GLY A 212 -6.14 67.57 -6.65
N SER A 213 -6.19 67.25 -7.94
CA SER A 213 -5.13 66.69 -8.80
C SER A 213 -3.92 67.59 -9.10
N GLU A 214 -2.93 66.99 -9.79
CA GLU A 214 -1.91 67.57 -10.71
C GLU A 214 -0.49 67.88 -10.20
N GLY A 215 0.50 67.46 -11.02
CA GLY A 215 1.81 68.14 -11.15
C GLY A 215 3.08 67.30 -10.87
N GLY A 216 3.77 66.84 -11.94
CA GLY A 216 5.25 66.75 -11.94
C GLY A 216 5.87 68.14 -12.15
N PRO A 217 7.21 68.34 -12.32
CA PRO A 217 8.19 67.38 -12.87
C PRO A 217 9.64 67.43 -12.27
N ASP A 218 10.49 66.56 -12.85
CA ASP A 218 11.88 66.75 -13.31
C ASP A 218 13.15 66.58 -12.42
N GLY A 219 14.17 66.01 -13.09
CA GLY A 219 15.61 65.93 -12.72
C GLY A 219 16.06 64.58 -12.13
N GLY A 220 17.02 63.80 -12.66
CA GLY A 220 18.02 63.98 -13.72
C GLY A 220 19.30 63.20 -13.34
N SER A 221 20.09 62.77 -14.35
CA SER A 221 21.40 62.04 -14.29
C SER A 221 21.31 60.50 -14.11
N GLU A 222 21.99 59.62 -14.87
CA GLU A 222 23.09 59.76 -15.84
C GLU A 222 23.16 58.53 -16.78
N ARG A 223 23.81 58.72 -17.93
CA ARG A 223 24.09 57.79 -19.05
C ARG A 223 25.24 56.80 -18.64
N GLU A 224 25.66 55.74 -19.34
CA GLU A 224 25.70 55.30 -20.74
C GLU A 224 26.21 53.80 -20.77
N PRO A 225 26.64 53.13 -21.87
CA PRO A 225 25.94 51.98 -22.41
C PRO A 225 26.85 50.73 -22.68
N ALA A 226 26.35 49.88 -23.60
CA ALA A 226 27.07 48.98 -24.51
C ALA A 226 27.20 47.50 -24.11
N LYS A 227 26.32 46.72 -24.75
CA LYS A 227 26.55 45.32 -25.14
C LYS A 227 27.73 45.25 -26.12
N MET A 228 28.60 44.26 -25.92
CA MET A 228 29.32 43.59 -27.00
C MET A 228 28.92 42.11 -27.04
N ARG A 229 28.99 41.59 -28.26
CA ARG A 229 28.61 40.26 -28.78
C ARG A 229 28.97 39.07 -27.91
#